data_AF-A0A946EC45-F1
#
_entry.id   AF-A0A946EC45-F1
#
_cell.length_a   1.000
_cell.length_b   1.000
_cell.length_c   1.000
_cell.angle_alpha   90.00
_cell.angle_beta   90.00
_cell.angle_gamma   90.00
#
_symmetry.space_group_name_H-M   'P 1'
#
loop_
_entity.id
_entity.type
_entity.pdbx_description
1 polymer ?
#
loop_
_entity_poly.entity_id
_entity_poly.type
_entity_poly.pdbx_seq_one_letter_code
_entity_poly.pdbx_strand_id
1 'polypeptide(L)' 'ASTRMACEALDDETRYLLALADMTQVKLSRGQLILRGPSGRELTFKKQN' A
#
# COMPACT_ATOMS: atom_id res chain seq x y z
N ALA A 1 7.24 -12.88 -5.46
CA ALA A 1 8.52 -13.21 -4.81
C ALA A 1 9.14 -11.91 -4.30
N SER A 2 9.42 -11.79 -3.00
CA SER A 2 10.15 -10.63 -2.44
C SER A 2 11.63 -10.98 -2.34
N THR A 3 12.49 -10.21 -3.00
CA THR A 3 13.95 -10.33 -2.89
C THR A 3 14.41 -9.58 -1.64
N ARG A 4 14.80 -10.32 -0.60
CA ARG A 4 15.33 -9.77 0.67
C ARG A 4 16.69 -9.06 0.43
N MET A 5 16.65 -7.84 -0.11
CA MET A 5 17.80 -6.93 -0.06
C MET A 5 17.81 -6.30 1.33
N ALA A 6 18.97 -6.30 2.00
CA ALA A 6 19.14 -5.72 3.33
C ALA A 6 19.07 -4.19 3.24
N CYS A 7 17.89 -3.62 3.06
CA CYS A 7 17.63 -2.21 3.34
C CYS A 7 17.20 -2.08 4.80
N GLU A 8 17.76 -1.12 5.54
CA GLU A 8 17.40 -0.85 6.94
C GLU A 8 15.91 -0.44 7.13
N ALA A 9 15.15 -0.29 6.05
CA ALA A 9 13.71 0.01 6.01
C ALA A 9 12.79 -1.23 5.91
N LEU A 10 13.28 -2.44 6.22
CA LEU A 10 12.51 -3.70 6.13
C LEU A 10 11.24 -3.71 7.01
N ASP A 11 11.23 -3.00 8.14
CA ASP A 11 10.04 -2.87 8.99
C ASP A 11 8.92 -2.05 8.31
N ASP A 12 9.29 -1.01 7.57
CA ASP A 12 8.34 -0.21 6.77
C ASP A 12 7.82 -1.00 5.56
N GLU A 13 8.67 -1.81 4.92
CA GLU A 13 8.24 -2.73 3.85
C GLU A 13 7.21 -3.75 4.38
N THR A 14 7.51 -4.39 5.50
CA THR A 14 6.61 -5.40 6.08
C THR A 14 5.27 -4.79 6.46
N ARG A 15 5.27 -3.60 7.09
CA ARG A 15 4.05 -2.87 7.45
C ARG A 15 3.24 -2.50 6.21
N TYR A 16 3.89 -2.04 5.15
CA TYR A 16 3.24 -1.68 3.90
C TYR A 16 2.60 -2.90 3.20
N LEU A 17 3.32 -4.03 3.13
CA LEU A 17 2.81 -5.26 2.52
C LEU A 17 1.63 -5.84 3.30
N LEU A 18 1.69 -5.84 4.64
CA LEU A 18 0.58 -6.27 5.48
C LEU A 18 -0.64 -5.36 5.30
N ALA A 19 -0.43 -4.04 5.24
CA ALA A 19 -1.52 -3.10 4.99
C ALA A 19 -2.17 -3.33 3.62
N LEU A 20 -1.37 -3.57 2.57
CA LEU A 20 -1.89 -3.91 1.23
C LEU A 20 -2.73 -5.18 1.21
N ALA A 21 -2.29 -6.23 1.91
CA ALA A 21 -3.01 -7.50 1.97
C ALA A 21 -4.40 -7.38 2.64
N ASP A 22 -4.57 -6.39 3.53
CA ASP A 22 -5.81 -6.11 4.25
C ASP A 22 -6.78 -5.19 3.48
N MET A 23 -6.35 -4.61 2.34
CA MET A 23 -7.20 -3.70 1.56
C MET A 23 -8.33 -4.47 0.86
N THR A 24 -9.57 -4.06 1.08
CA THR A 24 -10.79 -4.72 0.55
C THR A 24 -11.53 -3.87 -0.46
N GLN A 25 -11.29 -2.56 -0.49
CA GLN A 25 -11.94 -1.64 -1.42
C GLN A 25 -10.90 -0.91 -2.27
N VAL A 26 -11.25 -0.73 -3.54
CA VAL A 26 -10.44 -0.02 -4.53
C VAL A 26 -11.27 1.10 -5.12
N LYS A 27 -10.74 2.33 -5.12
CA LYS A 27 -11.36 3.49 -5.75
C LYS A 27 -10.33 4.25 -6.58
N LEU A 28 -10.65 4.49 -7.84
CA LEU A 28 -9.91 5.39 -8.71
C LEU A 28 -10.64 6.75 -8.74
N SER A 29 -9.93 7.83 -8.41
CA SER A 29 -10.50 9.18 -8.37
C SER A 29 -9.44 10.22 -8.73
N ARG A 30 -9.72 11.10 -9.70
CA ARG A 30 -8.86 12.24 -10.09
C ARG A 30 -7.39 11.85 -10.31
N GLY A 31 -7.13 10.70 -10.95
CA GLY A 31 -5.77 10.21 -11.21
C GLY A 31 -5.03 9.66 -9.99
N GLN A 32 -5.76 9.41 -8.90
CA GLN A 32 -5.24 8.76 -7.69
C GLN A 32 -5.92 7.40 -7.51
N LEU A 33 -5.14 6.41 -7.11
CA LEU A 33 -5.63 5.10 -6.67
C LEU A 33 -5.72 5.13 -5.15
N ILE A 34 -6.91 4.90 -4.62
CA ILE A 34 -7.19 4.87 -3.19
C ILE A 34 -7.60 3.43 -2.84
N LEU A 35 -6.86 2.81 -1.93
CA LEU A 35 -7.18 1.52 -1.34
C LEU A 35 -7.70 1.73 0.07
N ARG A 36 -8.75 1.01 0.47
CA ARG A 36 -9.29 1.07 1.84
C ARG A 36 -9.35 -0.31 2.47
N GLY A 37 -8.92 -0.38 3.72
CA GLY A 37 -9.04 -1.54 4.58
C GLY A 37 -10.24 -1.46 5.52
N PRO A 38 -10.69 -2.60 6.09
CA PRO A 38 -11.82 -2.70 7.00
C PRO A 38 -11.67 -1.86 8.27
N SER A 39 -10.45 -1.55 8.69
CA SER A 39 -10.16 -0.74 9.88
C SER A 39 -10.18 0.78 9.62
N GLY A 40 -10.69 1.23 8.46
CA GLY A 40 -10.66 2.65 8.06
C GLY A 40 -9.28 3.15 7.64
N ARG A 41 -8.30 2.24 7.45
CA ARG A 41 -7.00 2.57 6.89
C ARG A 41 -7.14 2.85 5.40
N GLU A 42 -6.53 3.94 4.93
CA GLU A 42 -6.51 4.32 3.52
C GLU A 42 -5.07 4.43 3.01
N LEU A 43 -4.79 3.81 1.87
CA LEU A 43 -3.55 3.99 1.12
C LEU A 43 -3.88 4.78 -0.15
N THR A 44 -3.23 5.92 -0.35
CA THR A 44 -3.43 6.77 -1.53
C THR A 44 -2.17 6.80 -2.38
N PHE A 45 -2.29 6.34 -3.62
CA PHE A 45 -1.24 6.35 -4.62
C PHE A 45 -1.53 7.44 -5.63
N LYS A 46 -0.57 8.33 -5.83
CA LYS A 46 -0.61 9.31 -6.92
C LYS A 46 0.00 8.67 -8.16
N LYS A 47 -0.64 8.87 -9.31
CA LYS A 47 0.00 8.55 -10.59
C LYS A 47 1.29 9.38 -10.70
N GLN A 48 2.45 8.71 -10.72
CA GLN A 48 3.67 9.33 -11.22
C GLN A 48 3.63 9.27 -12.75
N ASN A 49 3.88 10.42 -13.37
CA ASN A 49 3.80 10.62 -14.80
C ASN A 49 5.18 10.51 -15.42
#